data_AF-A0A0D0QRJ3-F1
#
_entry.id   AF-A0A0D0QRJ3-F1
#
_cell.length_a   1.000
_cell.length_b   1.000
_cell.length_c   1.000
_cell.angle_alpha   90.00
_cell.angle_beta   90.00
_cell.angle_gamma   90.00
#
_symmetry.space_group_name_H-M   'P 1'
#
loop_
_entity.id
_entity.type
_entity.pdbx_description
1 polymer ?
#
loop_
_entity_poly.entity_id
_entity_poly.type
_entity_poly.pdbx_seq_one_letter_code
_entity_poly.pdbx_strand_id
1 'polypeptide(L)'
;MAKNLVIYYSRKGENYVNGSLKQISKGNTEVVAEYIKDAVGADLFEVDTVKPYSESYMNCIDEAKKELQQNARPEIKNELTDISQYDNIVIAGPCCLSLTVGSHAA
;
A
#
# COMPACT_ATOMS: atom_id res chain seq x y z
N MET A 1 18.32 4.31 21.84
CA MET A 1 17.15 4.92 21.15
C MET A 1 16.35 3.79 20.55
N ALA A 2 15.02 3.92 20.49
CA ALA A 2 14.17 2.90 19.89
C ALA A 2 14.44 2.78 18.38
N LYS A 3 14.45 1.56 17.85
CA LYS A 3 14.63 1.28 16.42
C LYS A 3 13.26 1.12 15.76
N ASN A 4 12.99 1.92 14.73
CA ASN A 4 11.67 1.99 14.09
C ASN A 4 11.74 1.46 12.66
N LEU A 5 10.69 0.75 12.22
CA LEU A 5 10.52 0.29 10.84
C LEU A 5 9.18 0.78 10.29
N VAL A 6 9.19 1.28 9.06
CA VAL A 6 7.97 1.50 8.28
C VAL A 6 7.94 0.53 7.10
N ILE A 7 6.99 -0.40 7.15
CA ILE A 7 6.64 -1.29 6.05
C ILE A 7 5.53 -0.61 5.27
N TYR A 8 5.70 -0.41 3.97
CA TYR A 8 4.67 0.27 3.18
C TYR A 8 4.46 -0.33 1.79
N TYR A 9 3.22 -0.28 1.31
CA TYR A 9 2.88 -0.52 -0.08
C TYR A 9 2.40 0.78 -0.71
N SER A 10 2.87 1.10 -1.92
CA SER A 10 2.53 2.36 -2.59
C SER A 10 2.38 2.16 -4.10
N ARG A 11 1.22 2.52 -4.65
CA ARG A 11 0.94 2.38 -6.08
C ARG A 11 1.35 3.63 -6.86
N LYS A 12 2.12 3.42 -7.93
CA LYS A 12 2.49 4.42 -8.95
C LYS A 12 1.55 4.29 -10.17
N GLY A 13 1.68 5.17 -11.17
CA GLY A 13 0.77 5.20 -12.32
C GLY A 13 -0.49 6.01 -12.04
N GLU A 14 -1.64 5.58 -12.53
CA GLU A 14 -2.85 6.41 -12.53
C GLU A 14 -3.53 6.34 -11.17
N ASN A 15 -3.61 7.45 -10.46
CA ASN A 15 -4.26 7.52 -9.15
C ASN A 15 -5.18 8.74 -9.03
N TYR A 16 -6.17 8.65 -8.14
CA TYR A 16 -6.96 9.81 -7.76
C TYR A 16 -6.13 10.74 -6.86
N VAL A 17 -5.88 11.95 -7.36
CA VAL A 17 -5.14 13.01 -6.67
C VAL A 17 -5.94 14.30 -6.78
N ASN A 18 -6.32 14.87 -5.64
CA ASN A 18 -7.10 16.11 -5.52
C ASN A 18 -8.36 16.11 -6.40
N GLY A 19 -9.14 15.03 -6.34
CA GLY A 19 -10.43 14.92 -7.04
C GLY A 19 -10.33 14.57 -8.54
N SER A 20 -9.14 14.24 -9.06
CA SER A 20 -8.95 13.90 -10.47
C SER A 20 -7.98 12.74 -10.65
N LEU A 21 -8.14 11.96 -11.72
CA LEU A 21 -7.17 10.94 -12.12
C LEU A 21 -5.90 11.62 -12.65
N LYS A 22 -4.74 11.24 -12.12
CA LYS A 22 -3.43 11.74 -12.53
C LYS A 22 -2.42 10.61 -12.60
N GLN A 23 -1.53 10.69 -13.58
CA GLN A 23 -0.32 9.88 -13.59
C GLN A 23 0.67 10.40 -12.55
N ILE A 24 1.10 9.54 -11.63
CA ILE A 24 2.11 9.86 -10.61
C ILE A 24 3.28 8.87 -10.70
N SER A 25 4.50 9.40 -10.64
CA SER A 25 5.73 8.60 -10.56
C SER A 25 6.06 8.16 -9.14
N LYS A 26 5.44 8.81 -8.15
CA LYS A 26 5.60 8.55 -6.72
C LYS A 26 4.23 8.42 -6.07
N GLY A 27 4.00 7.34 -5.34
CA GLY A 27 2.68 7.09 -4.73
C GLY A 27 2.47 7.86 -3.43
N ASN A 28 1.22 8.12 -3.07
CA ASN A 28 0.89 8.91 -1.88
C ASN A 28 1.39 8.26 -0.58
N THR A 29 1.33 6.93 -0.47
CA THR A 29 1.79 6.21 0.72
C THR A 29 3.31 6.28 0.87
N GLU A 30 4.06 6.24 -0.24
CA GLU A 30 5.51 6.40 -0.25
C GLU A 30 5.92 7.77 0.31
N VAL A 31 5.22 8.84 -0.10
CA VAL A 31 5.42 10.18 0.46
C VAL A 31 5.20 10.17 1.98
N VAL A 32 4.12 9.56 2.47
CA VAL A 32 3.84 9.46 3.91
C VAL A 32 4.89 8.62 4.65
N ALA A 33 5.36 7.52 4.07
CA ALA A 33 6.37 6.67 4.66
C ALA A 33 7.70 7.42 4.87
N GLU A 34 8.12 8.22 3.88
CA GLU A 34 9.29 9.10 3.99
C GLU A 34 9.10 10.15 5.09
N TYR A 35 7.94 10.79 5.17
CA TYR A 35 7.63 11.73 6.26
C TYR A 35 7.77 11.07 7.64
N ILE A 36 7.28 9.83 7.80
CA ILE A 36 7.41 9.10 9.07
C ILE A 36 8.88 8.82 9.36
N LYS A 37 9.65 8.32 8.38
CA LYS A 37 11.09 8.10 8.53
C LYS A 37 11.81 9.36 8.99
N ASP A 38 11.54 10.50 8.37
CA ASP A 38 12.21 11.76 8.69
C ASP A 38 11.80 12.29 10.07
N ALA A 39 10.56 12.06 10.49
CA ALA A 39 10.04 12.52 11.77
C ALA A 39 10.55 11.72 12.98
N VAL A 40 10.68 10.40 12.86
CA VAL A 40 11.00 9.52 14.02
C VAL A 40 12.31 8.77 13.88
N GLY A 41 13.00 8.86 12.74
CA GLY A 41 14.16 8.02 12.41
C GLY A 41 13.74 6.56 12.26
N ALA A 42 13.39 6.15 11.04
CA ALA A 42 12.97 4.79 10.75
C ALA A 42 13.64 4.21 9.50
N ASP A 43 13.83 2.89 9.51
CA ASP A 43 14.14 2.14 8.30
C ASP A 43 12.86 2.02 7.45
N LEU A 44 13.00 1.98 6.12
CA LEU A 44 11.89 1.83 5.19
C LEU A 44 11.97 0.49 4.47
N PHE A 45 10.83 -0.19 4.37
CA PHE A 45 10.67 -1.37 3.54
C PHE A 45 9.45 -1.20 2.62
N GLU A 46 9.71 -1.03 1.32
CA GLU A 46 8.66 -1.03 0.28
C GLU A 46 8.27 -2.47 -0.05
N VAL A 47 7.00 -2.81 0.18
CA VAL A 47 6.39 -4.04 -0.29
C VAL A 47 6.08 -3.86 -1.77
N ASP A 48 6.50 -4.81 -2.59
CA ASP A 48 6.20 -4.85 -4.02
C ASP A 48 5.71 -6.25 -4.41
N THR A 49 4.75 -6.32 -5.33
CA THR A 49 4.14 -7.58 -5.76
C THR A 49 4.85 -8.17 -6.96
N VAL A 50 5.01 -9.51 -7.01
CA VAL A 50 5.61 -10.20 -8.16
C VAL A 50 4.86 -9.86 -9.45
N LYS A 51 3.53 -9.91 -9.37
CA LYS A 51 2.65 -9.40 -10.42
C LYS A 51 2.25 -7.96 -10.07
N PRO A 52 2.74 -6.95 -10.80
CA PRO A 52 2.33 -5.57 -10.55
C PRO A 52 0.85 -5.39 -10.88
N TYR A 53 0.15 -4.59 -10.08
CA TYR A 53 -1.20 -4.14 -10.42
C TYR A 53 -1.17 -3.26 -11.67
N SER A 54 -2.29 -3.22 -12.39
CA SER A 54 -2.43 -2.35 -13.56
C SER A 54 -2.14 -0.89 -13.22
N GLU A 55 -1.46 -0.18 -14.12
CA GLU A 55 -1.29 1.27 -14.04
C GLU A 55 -2.61 2.01 -14.22
N SER A 56 -3.59 1.44 -14.94
CA SER A 56 -4.93 2.02 -15.03
C SER A 56 -5.66 1.86 -13.71
N TYR A 57 -6.20 2.96 -13.19
CA TYR A 57 -6.87 3.00 -11.89
C TYR A 57 -8.08 2.06 -11.85
N MET A 58 -8.91 2.07 -12.91
CA MET A 58 -10.12 1.25 -12.96
C MET A 58 -9.79 -0.24 -13.05
N ASN A 59 -8.81 -0.62 -13.86
CA ASN A 59 -8.39 -2.01 -13.96
C ASN A 59 -7.78 -2.51 -12.64
N CYS A 60 -7.00 -1.66 -11.94
CA CYS A 60 -6.46 -1.99 -10.62
C CYS A 60 -7.58 -2.22 -9.59
N ILE A 61 -8.66 -1.43 -9.63
CA ILE A 61 -9.84 -1.67 -8.76
C ILE A 61 -10.45 -3.04 -9.06
N ASP A 62 -10.61 -3.40 -10.33
CA ASP A 62 -11.22 -4.68 -10.70
C ASP A 62 -10.34 -5.88 -10.35
N GLU A 63 -9.01 -5.74 -10.46
CA GLU A 63 -8.03 -6.70 -9.97
C GLU A 63 -8.17 -6.89 -8.45
N ALA A 64 -8.12 -5.80 -7.68
CA ALA A 64 -8.24 -5.84 -6.22
C ALA A 64 -9.58 -6.43 -5.74
N LYS A 65 -10.69 -6.12 -6.43
CA LYS A 65 -12.01 -6.72 -6.14
C LYS A 65 -12.02 -8.23 -6.36
N LYS A 66 -11.44 -8.71 -7.47
CA LYS A 66 -11.35 -10.14 -7.78
C LYS A 66 -10.51 -10.88 -6.74
N GLU A 67 -9.35 -10.32 -6.40
CA GLU A 67 -8.47 -10.88 -5.36
C GLU A 67 -9.16 -10.95 -4.01
N LEU A 68 -9.89 -9.90 -3.61
CA LEU A 68 -10.68 -9.88 -2.39
C LEU A 68 -11.75 -10.97 -2.38
N GLN A 69 -12.53 -11.10 -3.47
CA GLN A 69 -13.58 -12.13 -3.60
C GLN A 69 -13.02 -13.56 -3.54
N GLN A 70 -11.80 -13.75 -4.07
CA GLN A 70 -11.11 -15.03 -4.07
C GLN A 70 -10.31 -15.29 -2.79
N ASN A 71 -10.32 -14.34 -1.84
CA ASN A 71 -9.43 -14.32 -0.69
C ASN A 71 -7.95 -14.54 -1.07
N ALA A 72 -7.55 -14.06 -2.25
CA ALA A 72 -6.20 -14.17 -2.75
C ALA A 72 -5.24 -13.33 -1.89
N ARG A 73 -3.98 -13.74 -1.85
CA ARG A 73 -2.88 -13.02 -1.22
C ARG A 73 -1.78 -12.89 -2.27
N PRO A 74 -1.63 -11.72 -2.91
CA PRO A 74 -0.60 -11.52 -3.93
C PRO A 74 0.78 -11.86 -3.41
N GLU A 75 1.56 -12.54 -4.24
CA GLU A 75 2.95 -12.88 -3.93
C GLU A 75 3.81 -11.60 -3.95
N ILE A 76 4.72 -11.47 -2.98
CA ILE A 76 5.60 -10.31 -2.82
C ILE A 76 7.01 -10.64 -3.33
N LYS A 77 7.69 -9.66 -3.93
CA LYS A 77 9.02 -9.87 -4.52
C LYS A 77 10.11 -10.15 -3.49
N ASN A 78 10.04 -9.43 -2.37
CA ASN A 78 11.04 -9.48 -1.32
C ASN A 78 10.37 -9.90 -0.02
N GLU A 79 10.92 -10.91 0.63
CA GLU A 79 10.49 -11.31 1.96
C GLU A 79 11.22 -10.48 3.02
N LEU A 80 10.46 -10.10 4.05
CA LEU A 80 11.01 -9.46 5.24
C LEU A 80 11.38 -10.56 6.24
N THR A 81 12.64 -10.98 6.26
CA THR A 81 13.06 -12.21 6.95
C THR A 81 13.29 -12.07 8.46
N ASP A 82 13.66 -10.89 8.96
CA ASP A 82 13.85 -10.65 10.39
C ASP A 82 13.56 -9.20 10.78
N ILE A 83 12.65 -9.03 11.73
CA ILE A 83 12.24 -7.74 12.31
C ILE A 83 12.42 -7.67 13.82
N SER A 84 13.05 -8.68 14.44
CA SER A 84 13.21 -8.79 15.90
C SER A 84 13.99 -7.64 16.53
N GLN A 85 14.80 -6.93 15.73
CA GLN A 85 15.59 -5.77 16.14
C GLN A 85 14.80 -4.46 16.23
N TYR A 86 13.56 -4.41 15.75
CA TYR A 86 12.73 -3.21 15.76
C TYR A 86 11.80 -3.18 16.96
N ASP A 87 11.79 -2.07 17.68
CA ASP A 87 10.90 -1.85 18.82
C ASP A 87 9.49 -1.44 18.35
N ASN A 88 9.42 -0.64 17.27
CA ASN A 88 8.19 -0.14 16.71
C ASN A 88 8.10 -0.43 15.21
N ILE A 89 6.94 -0.91 14.78
CA ILE A 89 6.66 -1.20 13.37
C ILE A 89 5.38 -0.49 12.95
N VAL A 90 5.48 0.30 11.88
CA VAL A 90 4.35 0.93 11.21
C VAL A 90 4.09 0.20 9.90
N ILE A 91 2.82 -0.16 9.65
CA ILE A 91 2.38 -0.72 8.37
C ILE A 91 1.51 0.33 7.69
N ALA A 92 1.93 0.77 6.51
CA ALA A 92 1.23 1.81 5.73
C ALA A 92 0.81 1.28 4.36
N GLY A 93 -0.41 1.57 3.96
CA GLY A 93 -0.93 1.19 2.65
C GLY A 93 -1.99 2.16 2.18
N PRO A 94 -2.24 2.23 0.86
CA PRO A 94 -3.41 2.94 0.37
C PRO A 94 -4.67 2.31 0.97
N CYS A 95 -5.63 3.14 1.34
CA CYS A 95 -6.96 2.63 1.65
C CYS A 95 -7.56 2.02 0.38
N CYS A 96 -7.61 0.69 0.32
CA CYS A 96 -8.19 -0.05 -0.79
C CYS A 96 -9.51 -0.69 -0.33
N LEU A 97 -10.61 -0.32 -1.00
CA LEU A 97 -11.93 -0.97 -0.92
C LEU A 97 -12.38 -1.33 0.51
N SER A 98 -12.66 -0.34 1.36
CA SER A 98 -13.55 -0.57 2.51
C SER A 98 -14.97 -0.71 1.99
N LEU A 99 -15.43 -1.94 1.77
CA LEU A 99 -16.85 -2.22 1.57
C LEU A 99 -17.58 -2.10 2.91
N THR A 100 -17.84 -0.88 3.32
CA THR A 100 -19.06 -0.54 4.06
C THR A 100 -19.89 0.41 3.19
N VAL A 101 -20.38 -0.12 2.08
CA VAL A 101 -21.55 0.43 1.39
C VAL A 101 -22.61 -0.66 1.37
N GLY A 102 -23.45 -0.62 2.41
CA GLY A 102 -24.84 -1.08 2.41
C GLY A 102 -25.13 -2.50 1.96
N SER A 103 -25.09 -3.44 2.89
CA SER A 103 -26.03 -4.57 2.90
C SER A 103 -27.45 -4.08 3.21
N HIS A 104 -28.03 -3.24 2.34
CA HIS A 104 -29.45 -2.86 2.34
C HIS A 104 -29.86 -2.59 0.89
N ALA A 105 -29.89 -3.64 0.08
CA ALA A 105 -30.80 -3.71 -1.05
C ALA A 105 -31.99 -4.55 -0.59
N ALA A 106 -33.18 -4.03 -0.85
CA ALA A 106 -34.49 -4.54 -0.42
C ALA A 106 -34.76 -6.00 -0.78
#